data_AF-A0A918UP59-F1
#
_entry.id   AF-A0A918UP59-F1
#
_cell.length_a   1.000
_cell.length_b   1.000
_cell.length_c   1.000
_cell.angle_alpha   90.00
_cell.angle_beta   90.00
_cell.angle_gamma   90.00
#
_symmetry.space_group_name_H-M   'P 1'
#
loop_
_entity.id
_entity.type
_entity.pdbx_description
1 polymer ?
#
loop_
_entity_poly.entity_id
_entity_poly.type
_entity_poly.pdbx_seq_one_letter_code
_entity_poly.pdbx_strand_id
1 'polypeptide(L)'
;MAYVQGVKNKLGEVTSYRVKWRLGGGRDDPWQGENFQDEPAAEVFRDAVNEANQQWPLGWVKGKGYINPAAGTEEEYRFDAFARKSIRNRTGVEDRYRAAILKELETYILPTFGNCDVRSAEHFSKDTVSVWQNAMSETMVWRGSVKKKMAPKTVRNLRGLLSSILDEAVNHEPPLRQRNPCHLVRLPRIDGDGDDGDDDDGGGGEEMEFLTPDEIEGIASCMPTEESGQLVRDKYATGARWGEISALARRHLIPPGQRADGKARVRIARAWKWSPERSWYLGKPKSRRSRRTLRVDRVTWSRMVDRGLLALDPDELIYQGPQGGRLTYSTFWDWWQIGVREAKAAGLLPEWKNPTPHDLRHSLAAALLSAGHSLTYVQRRLGHESITTTSDRYGHLLPEADDAAMATIERALGAGGPEEFDDEPVAAMPSRPVHVVHCGPVVLGFWDREHAGATATGWSADVGGPVWAETWSLEWWQRKVPGGMNEVRGGVPERVLLWELGPARYAADGTELDAGPEVHEPRSRWVWDWEAGYTDEPAHQRAGWVAGEVVTEAAAWGLDRGAVQAAYGVARGDALRVCGMNPVVSVS
;
A
#
# COMPACT_ATOMS: atom_id res chain seq x y z
N MET A 1 0.02 31.36 34.94
CA MET A 1 -0.22 30.27 33.97
C MET A 1 0.78 29.16 34.19
N ALA A 2 0.41 27.93 33.84
CA ALA A 2 1.27 26.76 33.99
C ALA A 2 2.40 26.80 32.95
N TYR A 3 3.59 26.34 33.34
CA TYR A 3 4.74 26.26 32.44
C TYR A 3 5.57 25.00 32.70
N VAL A 4 6.26 24.52 31.68
CA VAL A 4 7.16 23.36 31.73
C VAL A 4 8.56 23.84 32.10
N GLN A 5 9.20 23.13 33.03
CA GLN A 5 10.57 23.37 33.48
C GLN A 5 11.38 22.09 33.33
N GLY A 6 12.43 22.09 32.50
CA GLY A 6 13.39 20.98 32.44
C GLY A 6 14.18 20.86 33.75
N VAL A 7 14.21 19.66 34.32
CA VAL A 7 14.97 19.31 35.53
C VAL A 7 16.29 18.67 35.10
N LYS A 8 17.40 19.33 35.47
CA LYS A 8 18.75 18.93 35.06
C LYS A 8 19.44 18.08 36.13
N ASN A 9 20.22 17.09 35.72
CA ASN A 9 21.10 16.32 36.61
C ASN A 9 22.36 17.13 37.00
N LYS A 10 23.22 16.54 37.84
CA LYS A 10 24.48 17.18 38.27
C LYS A 10 25.47 17.46 37.11
N LEU A 11 25.28 16.83 35.94
CA LEU A 11 26.07 17.02 34.72
C LEU A 11 25.46 18.06 33.77
N GLY A 12 24.32 18.67 34.12
CA GLY A 12 23.66 19.72 33.34
C GLY A 12 22.70 19.21 32.25
N GLU A 13 22.51 17.91 32.13
CA GLU A 13 21.61 17.28 31.16
C GLU A 13 20.17 17.26 31.70
N VAL A 14 19.18 17.56 30.85
CA VAL A 14 17.76 17.46 31.22
C VAL A 14 17.40 15.98 31.35
N THR A 15 16.90 15.57 32.51
CA THR A 15 16.58 14.18 32.84
C THR A 15 15.10 13.94 33.10
N SER A 16 14.34 15.02 33.33
CA SER A 16 12.88 15.00 33.49
C SER A 16 12.34 16.41 33.27
N TYR A 17 11.03 16.52 33.12
CA TYR A 17 10.31 17.77 32.93
C TYR A 17 9.33 17.96 34.08
N ARG A 18 9.18 19.19 34.56
CA ARG A 18 8.28 19.52 35.65
C ARG A 18 7.34 20.64 35.25
N VAL A 19 6.04 20.38 35.32
CA VAL A 19 5.03 21.42 35.14
C VAL A 19 4.83 22.14 36.47
N LYS A 20 4.80 23.47 36.45
CA LYS A 20 4.59 24.32 37.62
C LYS A 20 3.52 25.37 37.37
N TRP A 21 2.68 25.60 38.38
CA TRP A 21 1.64 26.64 38.34
C TRP A 21 1.24 27.08 39.75
N ARG A 22 0.45 28.15 39.82
CA ARG A 22 -0.18 28.65 41.06
C ARG A 22 -1.63 28.15 41.08
N LEU A 23 -2.02 27.43 42.13
CA LEU A 23 -3.35 26.79 42.21
C LEU A 23 -4.45 27.85 42.33
N GLY A 24 -5.24 28.05 41.26
CA GLY A 24 -6.23 29.14 41.18
C GLY A 24 -5.77 30.38 40.40
N GLY A 25 -4.48 30.45 40.02
CA GLY A 25 -3.95 31.47 39.11
C GLY A 25 -3.66 32.85 39.72
N GLY A 26 -3.97 33.06 41.00
CA GLY A 26 -3.69 34.28 41.75
C GLY A 26 -2.21 34.45 42.12
N ARG A 27 -1.82 35.70 42.43
CA ARG A 27 -0.44 36.07 42.74
C ARG A 27 0.08 35.44 44.04
N ASP A 28 -0.82 35.25 45.01
CA ASP A 28 -0.52 34.75 46.35
C ASP A 28 -0.91 33.28 46.56
N ASP A 29 -1.43 32.62 45.51
CA ASP A 29 -1.87 31.22 45.58
C ASP A 29 -0.70 30.24 45.76
N PRO A 30 -0.92 29.05 46.35
CA PRO A 30 0.16 28.09 46.58
C PRO A 30 0.72 27.53 45.26
N TRP A 31 2.05 27.38 45.19
CA TRP A 31 2.70 26.71 44.07
C TRP A 31 2.39 25.22 44.06
N GLN A 32 2.06 24.70 42.88
CA GLN A 32 1.93 23.29 42.59
C GLN A 32 2.93 22.86 41.51
N GLY A 33 3.16 21.56 41.43
CA GLY A 33 3.89 21.00 40.30
C GLY A 33 3.82 19.49 40.23
N GLU A 34 4.02 19.00 39.01
CA GLU A 34 3.95 17.60 38.61
C GLU A 34 5.15 17.26 37.72
N ASN A 35 5.69 16.05 37.85
CA ASN A 35 6.90 15.63 37.13
C ASN A 35 6.58 14.62 36.01
N PHE A 36 7.31 14.70 34.91
CA PHE A 36 7.18 13.91 33.70
C PHE A 36 8.55 13.46 33.21
N GLN A 37 8.62 12.31 32.54
CA GLN A 37 9.88 11.80 31.99
C GLN A 37 10.18 12.37 30.60
N ASP A 38 9.16 12.77 29.85
CA ASP A 38 9.26 13.33 28.51
C ASP A 38 8.60 14.72 28.40
N GLU A 39 9.13 15.56 27.51
CA GLU A 39 8.67 16.93 27.28
C GLU A 39 7.23 17.01 26.74
N PRO A 40 6.85 16.20 25.74
CA PRO A 40 5.50 16.27 25.17
C PRO A 40 4.40 15.97 26.20
N ALA A 41 4.58 14.97 27.07
CA ALA A 41 3.61 14.69 28.14
C ALA A 41 3.48 15.85 29.14
N ALA A 42 4.59 16.53 29.44
CA ALA A 42 4.58 17.72 30.28
C ALA A 42 3.83 18.89 29.62
N GLU A 43 3.95 19.06 28.31
CA GLU A 43 3.22 20.07 27.54
C GLU A 43 1.72 19.79 27.51
N VAL A 44 1.31 18.55 27.27
CA VAL A 44 -0.11 18.14 27.29
C VAL A 44 -0.73 18.39 28.68
N PHE A 45 -0.02 18.04 29.75
CA PHE A 45 -0.52 18.31 31.11
C PHE A 45 -0.55 19.80 31.45
N ARG A 46 0.45 20.58 31.00
CA ARG A 46 0.45 22.05 31.13
C ARG A 46 -0.81 22.64 30.50
N ASP A 47 -1.17 22.19 29.31
CA ASP A 47 -2.33 22.70 28.58
C ASP A 47 -3.63 22.32 29.28
N ALA A 48 -3.73 21.08 29.78
CA ALA A 48 -4.86 20.64 30.61
C ALA A 48 -5.02 21.47 31.90
N VAL A 49 -3.92 21.85 32.57
CA VAL A 49 -3.96 22.75 33.74
C VAL A 49 -4.40 24.16 33.35
N ASN A 50 -3.99 24.64 32.17
CA ASN A 50 -4.40 25.95 31.67
C ASN A 50 -5.89 25.98 31.33
N GLU A 51 -6.41 24.94 30.67
CA GLU A 51 -7.83 24.75 30.36
C GLU A 51 -8.67 24.57 31.64
N ALA A 52 -8.12 23.92 32.66
CA ALA A 52 -8.76 23.77 33.97
C ALA A 52 -8.66 25.05 34.86
N ASN A 53 -8.42 26.23 34.28
CA ASN A 53 -8.30 27.49 35.02
C ASN A 53 -7.28 27.42 36.18
N GLN A 54 -6.10 26.83 35.93
CA GLN A 54 -5.03 26.67 36.92
C GLN A 54 -5.41 25.80 38.13
N GLN A 55 -6.43 24.94 37.98
CA GLN A 55 -6.76 23.87 38.90
C GLN A 55 -6.11 22.55 38.45
N TRP A 56 -6.14 21.54 39.32
CA TRP A 56 -5.82 20.18 38.88
C TRP A 56 -6.85 19.71 37.85
N PRO A 57 -6.42 19.08 36.73
CA PRO A 57 -7.35 18.50 35.76
C PRO A 57 -8.28 17.48 36.42
N LEU A 58 -9.55 17.47 36.04
CA LEU A 58 -10.59 16.65 36.69
C LEU A 58 -10.25 15.15 36.61
N GLY A 59 -10.05 14.48 37.75
CA GLY A 59 -9.68 13.06 37.83
C GLY A 59 -8.17 12.81 37.95
N TRP A 60 -7.34 13.85 37.87
CA TRP A 60 -5.89 13.75 38.04
C TRP A 60 -5.49 13.67 39.52
N VAL A 61 -4.67 12.68 39.86
CA VAL A 61 -4.06 12.50 41.17
C VAL A 61 -2.56 12.72 41.07
N LYS A 62 -2.05 13.63 41.90
CA LYS A 62 -0.63 14.04 41.91
C LYS A 62 0.32 12.84 42.00
N GLY A 63 1.30 12.80 41.11
CA GLY A 63 2.31 11.74 41.01
C GLY A 63 1.79 10.38 40.52
N LYS A 64 0.50 10.29 40.15
CA LYS A 64 -0.16 9.05 39.73
C LYS A 64 -0.97 9.18 38.44
N GLY A 65 -1.23 10.40 37.96
CA GLY A 65 -2.01 10.66 36.74
C GLY A 65 -3.52 10.54 36.98
N TYR A 66 -4.31 10.37 35.93
CA TYR A 66 -5.75 10.12 36.07
C TYR A 66 -6.00 8.78 36.78
N ILE A 67 -6.69 8.79 37.93
CA ILE A 67 -7.04 7.56 38.67
C ILE A 67 -8.54 7.49 38.94
N ASN A 68 -9.13 6.33 38.65
CA ASN A 68 -10.43 5.92 39.17
C ASN A 68 -10.31 5.47 40.65
N PRO A 69 -11.03 6.06 41.62
CA PRO A 69 -10.90 5.74 43.05
C PRO A 69 -11.25 4.30 43.49
N ALA A 70 -11.70 3.42 42.59
CA ALA A 70 -12.17 2.06 42.93
C ALA A 70 -11.11 0.94 42.86
N ALA A 71 -9.85 1.25 42.52
CA ALA A 71 -8.86 0.26 42.11
C ALA A 71 -8.12 -0.49 43.24
N GLY A 72 -8.84 -1.27 44.05
CA GLY A 72 -8.24 -2.32 44.90
C GLY A 72 -8.16 -3.70 44.23
N THR A 73 -8.95 -3.91 43.18
CA THR A 73 -9.13 -5.20 42.47
C THR A 73 -9.10 -5.05 40.94
N GLU A 74 -8.69 -3.88 40.42
CA GLU A 74 -8.89 -3.51 39.01
C GLU A 74 -7.62 -3.46 38.14
N GLU A 75 -6.43 -3.73 38.69
CA GLU A 75 -5.18 -3.72 37.90
C GLU A 75 -5.21 -4.67 36.71
N GLU A 76 -5.94 -5.79 36.80
CA GLU A 76 -6.10 -6.73 35.68
C GLU A 76 -6.94 -6.21 34.52
N TYR A 77 -7.81 -5.22 34.77
CA TYR A 77 -8.65 -4.56 33.76
C TYR A 77 -7.99 -3.30 33.20
N ARG A 78 -6.84 -2.89 33.75
CA ARG A 78 -5.99 -1.87 33.12
C ARG A 78 -5.49 -2.41 31.79
N PHE A 79 -5.61 -1.60 30.75
CA PHE A 79 -5.41 -2.05 29.38
C PHE A 79 -3.99 -2.55 29.14
N ASP A 80 -2.96 -1.99 29.77
CA ASP A 80 -1.59 -2.50 29.65
C ASP A 80 -1.44 -3.94 30.16
N ALA A 81 -1.98 -4.26 31.34
CA ALA A 81 -1.92 -5.57 31.96
C ALA A 81 -2.74 -6.57 31.13
N PHE A 82 -3.96 -6.16 30.75
CA PHE A 82 -4.85 -6.94 29.89
C PHE A 82 -4.20 -7.22 28.53
N ALA A 83 -3.72 -6.21 27.82
CA ALA A 83 -3.11 -6.33 26.49
C ALA A 83 -1.86 -7.21 26.50
N ARG A 84 -0.98 -7.03 27.49
CA ARG A 84 0.21 -7.87 27.64
C ARG A 84 -0.15 -9.33 27.92
N LYS A 85 -1.17 -9.58 28.76
CA LYS A 85 -1.68 -10.93 29.04
C LYS A 85 -2.30 -11.55 27.78
N SER A 86 -3.16 -10.81 27.10
CA SER A 86 -3.80 -11.18 25.84
C SER A 86 -2.76 -11.63 24.80
N ILE A 87 -1.75 -10.80 24.52
CA ILE A 87 -0.69 -11.13 23.56
C ILE A 87 0.15 -12.35 23.97
N ARG A 88 0.50 -12.49 25.26
CA ARG A 88 1.26 -13.65 25.74
C ARG A 88 0.47 -14.96 25.61
N ASN A 89 -0.84 -14.90 25.82
CA ASN A 89 -1.71 -16.07 25.79
C ASN A 89 -2.12 -16.49 24.38
N ARG A 90 -1.79 -15.71 23.33
CA ARG A 90 -2.08 -16.09 21.94
C ARG A 90 -1.39 -17.40 21.56
N THR A 91 -2.20 -18.40 21.26
CA THR A 91 -1.78 -19.72 20.78
C THR A 91 -1.48 -19.70 19.29
N GLY A 92 -0.54 -20.53 18.83
CA GLY A 92 -0.26 -20.70 17.39
C GLY A 92 0.54 -19.57 16.73
N VAL A 93 1.03 -18.61 17.52
CA VAL A 93 1.78 -17.44 17.05
C VAL A 93 3.29 -17.66 17.22
N GLU A 94 4.09 -17.28 16.22
CA GLU A 94 5.56 -17.37 16.28
C GLU A 94 6.14 -16.37 17.30
N ASP A 95 7.20 -16.76 18.04
CA ASP A 95 7.79 -15.92 19.10
C ASP A 95 8.34 -14.59 18.57
N ARG A 96 8.89 -14.57 17.35
CA ARG A 96 9.32 -13.34 16.67
C ARG A 96 8.15 -12.38 16.51
N TYR A 97 7.02 -12.87 15.99
CA TYR A 97 5.82 -12.06 15.80
C TYR A 97 5.29 -11.56 17.15
N ARG A 98 5.23 -12.43 18.17
CA ARG A 98 4.83 -12.04 19.53
C ARG A 98 5.72 -10.91 20.09
N ALA A 99 7.03 -11.01 19.94
CA ALA A 99 7.96 -9.98 20.38
C ALA A 99 7.78 -8.66 19.58
N ALA A 100 7.53 -8.75 18.27
CA ALA A 100 7.26 -7.59 17.44
C ALA A 100 5.99 -6.84 17.86
N ILE A 101 4.87 -7.55 18.04
CA ILE A 101 3.61 -6.92 18.47
C ILE A 101 3.68 -6.37 19.90
N LEU A 102 4.46 -6.99 20.81
CA LEU A 102 4.70 -6.42 22.15
C LEU A 102 5.47 -5.10 22.06
N LYS A 103 6.50 -5.04 21.20
CA LYS A 103 7.26 -3.81 20.98
C LYS A 103 6.37 -2.72 20.36
N GLU A 104 5.54 -3.06 19.38
CA GLU A 104 4.58 -2.12 18.77
C GLU A 104 3.54 -1.62 19.79
N LEU A 105 3.00 -2.53 20.61
CA LEU A 105 2.10 -2.21 21.72
C LEU A 105 2.75 -1.19 22.66
N GLU A 106 3.97 -1.46 23.14
CA GLU A 106 4.72 -0.57 24.04
C GLU A 106 5.05 0.79 23.41
N THR A 107 5.39 0.80 22.13
CA THR A 107 5.88 2.01 21.45
C THR A 107 4.73 2.94 21.05
N TYR A 108 3.60 2.41 20.59
CA TYR A 108 2.59 3.21 19.88
C TYR A 108 1.19 3.18 20.49
N ILE A 109 0.85 2.16 21.29
CA ILE A 109 -0.50 1.99 21.83
C ILE A 109 -0.55 2.30 23.32
N LEU A 110 0.35 1.71 24.12
CA LEU A 110 0.38 1.91 25.58
C LEU A 110 0.60 3.36 26.02
N PRO A 111 1.37 4.22 25.31
CA PRO A 111 1.49 5.62 25.70
C PRO A 111 0.15 6.35 25.75
N THR A 112 -0.82 5.95 24.92
CA THR A 112 -2.17 6.54 24.89
C THR A 112 -3.15 5.75 25.77
N PHE A 113 -3.20 4.44 25.62
CA PHE A 113 -4.26 3.61 26.20
C PHE A 113 -3.84 2.82 27.43
N GLY A 114 -2.56 2.80 27.80
CA GLY A 114 -2.02 1.84 28.77
C GLY A 114 -2.74 1.87 30.13
N ASN A 115 -3.08 3.06 30.63
CA ASN A 115 -3.75 3.23 31.91
C ASN A 115 -5.29 3.20 31.82
N CYS A 116 -5.85 3.02 30.62
CA CYS A 116 -7.29 2.98 30.43
C CYS A 116 -7.87 1.68 30.98
N ASP A 117 -9.08 1.76 31.55
CA ASP A 117 -9.89 0.58 31.85
C ASP A 117 -10.45 -0.03 30.55
N VAL A 118 -10.15 -1.31 30.32
CA VAL A 118 -10.62 -2.10 29.18
C VAL A 118 -12.16 -2.31 29.18
N ARG A 119 -12.88 -1.97 30.24
CA ARG A 119 -14.35 -2.08 30.28
C ARG A 119 -15.03 -0.76 29.90
N SER A 120 -14.30 0.35 30.03
CA SER A 120 -14.87 1.70 29.87
C SER A 120 -15.18 2.02 28.41
N ALA A 121 -16.45 2.36 28.17
CA ALA A 121 -16.91 2.87 26.88
C ALA A 121 -16.50 4.34 26.62
N GLU A 122 -16.07 5.06 27.67
CA GLU A 122 -15.52 6.41 27.55
C GLU A 122 -14.05 6.35 27.11
N HIS A 123 -13.26 5.45 27.70
CA HIS A 123 -11.86 5.27 27.32
C HIS A 123 -11.70 4.63 25.94
N PHE A 124 -12.59 3.70 25.60
CA PHE A 124 -12.58 2.98 24.34
C PHE A 124 -13.91 3.24 23.61
N SER A 125 -13.92 4.32 22.84
CA SER A 125 -15.02 4.83 22.04
C SER A 125 -14.61 4.98 20.57
N LYS A 126 -15.57 5.21 19.67
CA LYS A 126 -15.27 5.54 18.26
C LYS A 126 -14.37 6.77 18.17
N ASP A 127 -14.65 7.78 18.99
CA ASP A 127 -13.97 9.08 18.93
C ASP A 127 -12.54 8.98 19.44
N THR A 128 -12.32 8.32 20.58
CA THR A 128 -10.97 8.10 21.14
C THR A 128 -10.08 7.30 20.20
N VAL A 129 -10.62 6.23 19.57
CA VAL A 129 -9.88 5.45 18.57
C VAL A 129 -9.61 6.26 17.30
N SER A 130 -10.56 7.10 16.86
CA SER A 130 -10.38 7.95 15.67
C SER A 130 -9.30 9.02 15.90
N VAL A 131 -9.31 9.68 17.06
CA VAL A 131 -8.30 10.67 17.45
C VAL A 131 -6.92 10.03 17.52
N TRP A 132 -6.80 8.87 18.16
CA TRP A 132 -5.53 8.14 18.21
C TRP A 132 -5.06 7.72 16.81
N GLN A 133 -5.95 7.20 15.96
CA GLN A 133 -5.59 6.80 14.59
C GLN A 133 -5.07 8.00 13.77
N ASN A 134 -5.71 9.17 13.89
CA ASN A 134 -5.26 10.38 13.22
C ASN A 134 -3.89 10.85 13.73
N ALA A 135 -3.66 10.78 15.06
CA ALA A 135 -2.37 11.08 15.64
C ALA A 135 -1.26 10.12 15.16
N MET A 136 -1.57 8.83 14.99
CA MET A 136 -0.63 7.86 14.43
C MET A 136 -0.26 8.17 12.98
N SER A 137 -1.22 8.59 12.15
CA SER A 137 -0.97 9.02 10.77
C SER A 137 -0.04 10.24 10.67
N GLU A 138 -0.11 11.14 11.65
CA GLU A 138 0.75 12.32 11.76
C GLU A 138 2.09 12.05 12.47
N THR A 139 2.26 10.86 13.06
CA THR A 139 3.47 10.51 13.80
C THR A 139 4.66 10.35 12.87
N MET A 140 5.75 11.06 13.18
CA MET A 140 6.98 11.06 12.39
C MET A 140 7.94 9.97 12.87
N VAL A 141 8.19 8.97 12.02
CA VAL A 141 9.07 7.83 12.28
C VAL A 141 10.32 7.86 11.42
N TRP A 142 11.42 7.32 11.94
CA TRP A 142 12.66 7.16 11.17
C TRP A 142 12.53 5.99 10.19
N ARG A 143 12.82 6.23 8.92
CA ARG A 143 13.04 5.22 7.89
C ARG A 143 14.44 5.41 7.32
N GLY A 144 15.37 4.56 7.76
CA GLY A 144 16.78 4.80 7.54
C GLY A 144 17.20 6.14 8.13
N SER A 145 17.84 6.98 7.32
CA SER A 145 18.34 8.31 7.73
C SER A 145 17.31 9.44 7.62
N VAL A 146 16.07 9.14 7.21
CA VAL A 146 15.04 10.18 6.94
C VAL A 146 13.86 10.01 7.89
N LYS A 147 13.35 11.13 8.42
CA LYS A 147 12.13 11.16 9.22
C LYS A 147 10.93 11.36 8.29
N LYS A 148 9.98 10.42 8.28
CA LYS A 148 8.76 10.46 7.44
C LYS A 148 7.52 10.22 8.30
N LYS A 149 6.35 10.64 7.83
CA LYS A 149 5.07 10.24 8.45
C LYS A 149 4.94 8.72 8.45
N MET A 150 4.25 8.18 9.45
CA MET A 150 3.94 6.76 9.53
C MET A 150 3.16 6.32 8.29
N ALA A 151 3.50 5.15 7.71
CA ALA A 151 2.79 4.70 6.52
C ALA A 151 1.37 4.25 6.88
N PRO A 152 0.38 4.44 5.98
CA PRO A 152 -1.00 3.98 6.20
C PRO A 152 -1.11 2.50 6.59
N LYS A 153 -0.30 1.62 5.98
CA LYS A 153 -0.22 0.18 6.32
C LYS A 153 0.24 -0.05 7.77
N THR A 154 1.20 0.73 8.25
CA THR A 154 1.65 0.65 9.66
C THR A 154 0.54 1.10 10.61
N VAL A 155 -0.15 2.20 10.31
CA VAL A 155 -1.30 2.66 11.12
C VAL A 155 -2.42 1.61 11.13
N ARG A 156 -2.74 1.02 9.96
CA ARG A 156 -3.71 -0.07 9.83
C ARG A 156 -3.32 -1.28 10.69
N ASN A 157 -2.05 -1.69 10.70
CA ASN A 157 -1.56 -2.80 11.51
C ASN A 157 -1.66 -2.50 13.02
N LEU A 158 -1.27 -1.30 13.46
CA LEU A 158 -1.39 -0.88 14.86
C LEU A 158 -2.85 -0.88 15.32
N ARG A 159 -3.76 -0.32 14.51
CA ARG A 159 -5.20 -0.37 14.81
C ARG A 159 -5.73 -1.80 14.77
N GLY A 160 -5.21 -2.66 13.90
CA GLY A 160 -5.53 -4.09 13.88
C GLY A 160 -5.11 -4.79 15.17
N LEU A 161 -3.93 -4.49 15.70
CA LEU A 161 -3.46 -4.97 16.99
C LEU A 161 -4.38 -4.50 18.12
N LEU A 162 -4.69 -3.19 18.19
CA LEU A 162 -5.64 -2.65 19.16
C LEU A 162 -6.99 -3.37 19.06
N SER A 163 -7.57 -3.45 17.87
CA SER A 163 -8.85 -4.12 17.60
C SER A 163 -8.85 -5.55 18.14
N SER A 164 -7.81 -6.34 17.83
CA SER A 164 -7.71 -7.73 18.28
C SER A 164 -7.65 -7.88 19.80
N ILE A 165 -7.04 -6.93 20.52
CA ILE A 165 -7.03 -6.92 21.99
C ILE A 165 -8.42 -6.55 22.53
N LEU A 166 -9.10 -5.59 21.90
CA LEU A 166 -10.45 -5.21 22.33
C LEU A 166 -11.48 -6.32 22.04
N ASP A 167 -11.32 -7.08 20.95
CA ASP A 167 -12.12 -8.27 20.66
C ASP A 167 -11.95 -9.35 21.71
N GLU A 168 -10.74 -9.56 22.24
CA GLU A 168 -10.52 -10.50 23.34
C GLU A 168 -11.25 -10.07 24.61
N ALA A 169 -11.38 -8.76 24.86
CA ALA A 169 -12.19 -8.27 25.98
C ALA A 169 -13.70 -8.42 25.74
N VAL A 170 -14.16 -8.34 24.48
CA VAL A 170 -15.56 -8.65 24.11
C VAL A 170 -15.86 -10.13 24.32
N ASN A 171 -14.92 -11.00 23.92
CA ASN A 171 -15.06 -12.46 24.00
C ASN A 171 -14.57 -13.05 25.34
N HIS A 172 -14.17 -12.21 26.30
CA HIS A 172 -13.78 -12.68 27.63
C HIS A 172 -14.96 -13.36 28.33
N GLU A 173 -14.69 -14.27 29.27
CA GLU A 173 -15.72 -14.96 30.04
C GLU A 173 -15.60 -14.60 31.54
N PRO A 174 -16.54 -13.82 32.10
CA PRO A 174 -17.67 -13.15 31.44
C PRO A 174 -17.21 -11.95 30.57
N PRO A 175 -18.00 -11.51 29.56
CA PRO A 175 -17.63 -10.40 28.67
C PRO A 175 -17.29 -9.13 29.44
N LEU A 176 -16.12 -8.56 29.17
CA LEU A 176 -15.66 -7.32 29.82
C LEU A 176 -16.23 -6.07 29.14
N ARG A 177 -16.63 -6.19 27.87
CA ARG A 177 -17.25 -5.11 27.11
C ARG A 177 -18.22 -5.65 26.05
N GLN A 178 -19.20 -4.83 25.67
CA GLN A 178 -20.26 -5.25 24.75
C GLN A 178 -19.88 -5.14 23.27
N ARG A 179 -18.96 -4.24 22.91
CA ARG A 179 -18.59 -3.97 21.51
C ARG A 179 -17.15 -3.54 21.37
N ASN A 180 -16.60 -3.73 20.18
CA ASN A 180 -15.29 -3.22 19.80
C ASN A 180 -15.42 -1.87 19.06
N PRO A 181 -14.98 -0.74 19.64
CA PRO A 181 -15.06 0.57 19.00
C PRO A 181 -14.20 0.70 17.75
N CYS A 182 -13.15 -0.11 17.61
CA CYS A 182 -12.32 -0.10 16.40
C CYS A 182 -13.18 -0.39 15.16
N HIS A 183 -14.17 -1.29 15.24
CA HIS A 183 -15.06 -1.63 14.13
C HIS A 183 -15.90 -0.44 13.61
N LEU A 184 -16.00 0.64 14.39
CA LEU A 184 -16.76 1.84 14.03
C LEU A 184 -15.90 2.92 13.34
N VAL A 185 -14.58 2.72 13.28
CA VAL A 185 -13.61 3.65 12.71
C VAL A 185 -13.16 3.12 11.35
N ARG A 186 -13.22 3.99 10.32
CA ARG A 186 -12.73 3.65 8.98
C ARG A 186 -11.21 3.47 9.01
N LEU A 187 -10.73 2.41 8.37
CA LEU A 187 -9.31 2.19 8.20
C LEU A 187 -8.70 3.27 7.31
N PRO A 188 -7.44 3.67 7.54
CA PRO A 188 -6.72 4.53 6.60
C PRO A 188 -6.77 3.92 5.19
N ARG A 189 -7.06 4.76 4.20
CA ARG A 189 -6.91 4.36 2.80
C ARG A 189 -5.42 4.16 2.54
N ILE A 190 -5.11 3.09 1.82
CA ILE A 190 -3.78 2.92 1.25
C ILE A 190 -3.92 3.49 -0.14
N ASP A 191 -3.87 4.83 -0.25
CA ASP A 191 -3.86 5.50 -1.54
C ASP A 191 -2.40 5.45 -2.03
N GLY A 192 -2.12 4.48 -2.89
CA GLY A 192 -0.80 4.05 -3.36
C GLY A 192 -0.77 2.52 -3.39
N ASP A 193 -0.22 1.92 -4.43
CA ASP A 193 -0.27 0.48 -4.77
C ASP A 193 0.51 -0.45 -3.80
N GLY A 194 0.36 -0.22 -2.49
CA GLY A 194 0.95 -0.97 -1.38
C GLY A 194 0.12 -2.20 -1.03
N ASP A 195 0.26 -3.21 -1.88
CA ASP A 195 -0.34 -4.54 -1.85
C ASP A 195 -0.28 -5.27 -0.48
N ASP A 196 -1.31 -6.07 -0.22
CA ASP A 196 -1.64 -6.82 1.00
C ASP A 196 -0.82 -8.13 1.11
N GLY A 197 0.49 -8.02 0.88
CA GLY A 197 1.47 -9.08 1.10
C GLY A 197 1.99 -9.11 2.55
N ASP A 198 1.94 -10.30 3.15
CA ASP A 198 2.49 -10.68 4.46
C ASP A 198 4.03 -10.74 4.40
N ASP A 199 4.66 -9.56 4.24
CA ASP A 199 6.10 -9.40 4.00
C ASP A 199 6.86 -9.14 5.31
N ASP A 200 7.33 -10.23 5.92
CA ASP A 200 8.27 -10.27 7.08
C ASP A 200 9.73 -9.93 6.69
N ASP A 201 9.94 -9.47 5.45
CA ASP A 201 11.23 -9.15 4.83
C ASP A 201 11.36 -7.65 4.52
N GLY A 202 11.14 -6.78 5.52
CA GLY A 202 11.81 -5.46 5.65
C GLY A 202 11.76 -4.41 4.51
N GLY A 203 11.03 -4.62 3.42
CA GLY A 203 10.81 -3.64 2.35
C GLY A 203 9.55 -2.83 2.61
N GLY A 204 9.65 -1.50 2.55
CA GLY A 204 8.47 -0.63 2.55
C GLY A 204 7.57 -0.93 1.35
N GLY A 205 6.28 -0.62 1.45
CA GLY A 205 5.30 -0.81 0.37
C GLY A 205 5.56 0.12 -0.81
N GLU A 206 6.61 -0.17 -1.56
CA GLU A 206 6.86 0.32 -2.92
C GLU A 206 6.15 -0.62 -3.91
N GLU A 207 5.73 -0.07 -5.05
CA GLU A 207 5.13 -0.81 -6.17
C GLU A 207 6.05 -1.98 -6.57
N MET A 208 5.46 -3.16 -6.81
CA MET A 208 6.24 -4.33 -7.25
C MET A 208 6.93 -4.04 -8.57
N GLU A 209 8.26 -4.10 -8.60
CA GLU A 209 9.01 -3.89 -9.83
C GLU A 209 9.32 -5.23 -10.52
N PHE A 210 8.71 -5.47 -11.67
CA PHE A 210 9.04 -6.65 -12.47
C PHE A 210 10.33 -6.43 -13.27
N LEU A 211 11.26 -7.37 -13.11
CA LEU A 211 12.54 -7.37 -13.80
C LEU A 211 12.54 -8.38 -14.94
N THR A 212 13.12 -7.99 -16.08
CA THR A 212 13.39 -8.91 -17.19
C THR A 212 14.58 -9.82 -16.85
N PRO A 213 14.72 -10.96 -17.54
CA PRO A 213 15.90 -11.83 -17.37
C PRO A 213 17.24 -11.10 -17.57
N ASP A 214 17.29 -10.16 -18.52
CA ASP A 214 18.51 -9.38 -18.82
C ASP A 214 18.82 -8.37 -17.70
N GLU A 215 17.81 -7.71 -17.13
CA GLU A 215 17.98 -6.82 -15.97
C GLU A 215 18.46 -7.60 -14.74
N ILE A 216 17.93 -8.80 -14.52
CA ILE A 216 18.36 -9.68 -13.43
C ILE A 216 19.81 -10.11 -13.62
N GLU A 217 20.20 -10.52 -14.83
CA GLU A 217 21.57 -10.90 -15.14
C GLU A 217 22.51 -9.69 -15.06
N GLY A 218 22.04 -8.50 -15.43
CA GLY A 218 22.74 -7.23 -15.26
C GLY A 218 23.07 -6.94 -13.81
N ILE A 219 22.06 -6.99 -12.92
CA ILE A 219 22.27 -6.86 -11.47
C ILE A 219 23.22 -7.95 -10.96
N ALA A 220 22.99 -9.21 -11.32
CA ALA A 220 23.80 -10.34 -10.86
C ALA A 220 25.28 -10.21 -11.25
N SER A 221 25.57 -9.70 -12.45
CA SER A 221 26.93 -9.48 -12.96
C SER A 221 27.63 -8.29 -12.30
N CYS A 222 26.85 -7.35 -11.77
CA CYS A 222 27.33 -6.17 -11.04
C CYS A 222 27.43 -6.38 -9.52
N MET A 223 27.07 -7.56 -9.01
CA MET A 223 27.17 -7.87 -7.59
C MET A 223 28.64 -7.88 -7.12
N PRO A 224 28.94 -7.57 -5.84
CA PRO A 224 30.31 -7.44 -5.34
C PRO A 224 31.18 -8.70 -5.47
N THR A 225 30.56 -9.87 -5.52
CA THR A 225 31.23 -11.17 -5.65
C THR A 225 30.42 -12.10 -6.56
N GLU A 226 31.11 -13.05 -7.22
CA GLU A 226 30.45 -14.08 -8.03
C GLU A 226 29.44 -14.89 -7.20
N GLU A 227 29.74 -15.16 -5.93
CA GLU A 227 28.82 -15.85 -5.03
C GLU A 227 27.51 -15.05 -4.80
N SER A 228 27.62 -13.73 -4.58
CA SER A 228 26.44 -12.88 -4.43
C SER A 228 25.64 -12.73 -5.73
N GLY A 229 26.31 -12.71 -6.89
CA GLY A 229 25.65 -12.76 -8.20
C GLY A 229 24.91 -14.08 -8.44
N GLN A 230 25.53 -15.20 -8.06
CA GLN A 230 24.90 -16.52 -8.12
C GLN A 230 23.69 -16.61 -7.18
N LEU A 231 23.74 -16.01 -6.00
CA LEU A 231 22.59 -15.93 -5.08
C LEU A 231 21.40 -15.19 -5.72
N VAL A 232 21.63 -14.10 -6.45
CA VAL A 232 20.58 -13.38 -7.21
C VAL A 232 19.92 -14.31 -8.23
N ARG A 233 20.73 -14.98 -9.05
CA ARG A 233 20.27 -15.93 -10.09
C ARG A 233 19.49 -17.09 -9.49
N ASP A 234 19.98 -17.68 -8.40
CA ASP A 234 19.35 -18.83 -7.74
C ASP A 234 18.06 -18.43 -7.01
N LYS A 235 18.03 -17.23 -6.42
CA LYS A 235 16.81 -16.68 -5.83
C LYS A 235 15.74 -16.45 -6.90
N TYR A 236 16.10 -15.92 -8.07
CA TYR A 236 15.19 -15.80 -9.21
C TYR A 236 14.73 -17.18 -9.71
N ALA A 237 15.64 -18.10 -10.03
CA ALA A 237 15.32 -19.40 -10.60
C ALA A 237 14.41 -20.26 -9.69
N THR A 238 14.59 -20.15 -8.37
CA THR A 238 13.79 -20.90 -7.39
C THR A 238 12.56 -20.15 -6.90
N GLY A 239 12.56 -18.82 -6.98
CA GLY A 239 11.58 -17.96 -6.34
C GLY A 239 11.56 -18.11 -4.81
N ALA A 240 12.63 -18.60 -4.18
CA ALA A 240 12.65 -18.82 -2.74
C ALA A 240 12.59 -17.50 -1.94
N ARG A 241 11.94 -17.54 -0.76
CA ARG A 241 11.97 -16.40 0.18
C ARG A 241 13.37 -16.20 0.74
N TRP A 242 13.69 -15.01 1.27
CA TRP A 242 15.01 -14.74 1.82
C TRP A 242 15.42 -15.76 2.89
N GLY A 243 14.54 -15.99 3.87
CA GLY A 243 14.78 -16.97 4.93
C GLY A 243 14.93 -18.41 4.43
N GLU A 244 14.42 -18.75 3.24
CA GLU A 244 14.52 -20.08 2.62
C GLU A 244 15.83 -20.23 1.82
N ILE A 245 16.16 -19.27 0.95
CA ILE A 245 17.33 -19.34 0.07
C ILE A 245 18.63 -19.27 0.87
N SER A 246 18.71 -18.36 1.84
CA SER A 246 19.88 -18.20 2.73
C SER A 246 20.04 -19.35 3.74
N ALA A 247 19.05 -20.26 3.82
CA ALA A 247 19.09 -21.44 4.67
C ALA A 247 19.44 -22.72 3.87
N LEU A 248 19.64 -22.64 2.55
CA LEU A 248 20.03 -23.78 1.74
C LEU A 248 21.40 -24.31 2.16
N ALA A 249 21.55 -25.62 2.04
CA ALA A 249 22.78 -26.36 2.31
C ALA A 249 22.95 -27.45 1.27
N ARG A 250 24.14 -28.04 1.22
CA ARG A 250 24.47 -29.16 0.34
C ARG A 250 23.38 -30.22 0.26
N ARG A 251 22.83 -30.69 1.39
CA ARG A 251 21.79 -31.75 1.44
C ARG A 251 20.50 -31.39 0.71
N HIS A 252 20.27 -30.12 0.40
CA HIS A 252 19.09 -29.64 -0.30
C HIS A 252 19.26 -29.71 -1.83
N LEU A 253 20.49 -29.84 -2.32
CA LEU A 253 20.78 -30.07 -3.72
C LEU A 253 20.61 -31.56 -4.02
N ILE A 254 19.67 -31.87 -4.91
CA ILE A 254 19.33 -33.23 -5.37
C ILE A 254 19.85 -33.36 -6.80
N PRO A 255 20.96 -34.09 -7.02
CA PRO A 255 21.56 -34.25 -8.33
C PRO A 255 20.64 -34.96 -9.33
N PRO A 256 20.85 -34.74 -10.65
CA PRO A 256 20.19 -35.54 -11.67
C PRO A 256 20.55 -37.02 -11.49
N GLY A 257 19.61 -37.92 -11.81
CA GLY A 257 19.77 -39.38 -11.64
C GLY A 257 19.43 -39.90 -10.24
N GLN A 258 19.30 -39.04 -9.22
CA GLN A 258 18.85 -39.48 -7.88
C GLN A 258 17.34 -39.81 -7.85
N ARG A 259 16.57 -39.37 -8.86
CA ARG A 259 15.17 -39.72 -9.08
C ARG A 259 14.99 -40.29 -10.49
N ALA A 260 13.92 -41.07 -10.67
CA ALA A 260 13.61 -41.75 -11.93
C ALA A 260 13.50 -40.83 -13.16
N ASP A 261 13.18 -39.54 -12.97
CA ASP A 261 13.06 -38.57 -14.06
C ASP A 261 14.42 -37.95 -14.49
N GLY A 262 15.51 -38.28 -13.81
CA GLY A 262 16.86 -37.80 -14.15
C GLY A 262 17.07 -36.30 -14.01
N LYS A 263 16.14 -35.55 -13.38
CA LYS A 263 16.21 -34.08 -13.31
C LYS A 263 16.80 -33.56 -11.99
N ALA A 264 17.62 -32.52 -12.08
CA ALA A 264 18.18 -31.81 -10.94
C ALA A 264 17.12 -31.02 -10.18
N ARG A 265 17.24 -30.97 -8.84
CA ARG A 265 16.25 -30.35 -7.96
C ARG A 265 16.87 -29.66 -6.76
N VAL A 266 16.17 -28.64 -6.26
CA VAL A 266 16.47 -27.97 -4.99
C VAL A 266 15.31 -28.19 -4.02
N ARG A 267 15.59 -28.69 -2.83
CA ARG A 267 14.60 -28.95 -1.79
C ARG A 267 14.56 -27.82 -0.76
N ILE A 268 13.47 -27.04 -0.75
CA ILE A 268 13.19 -26.09 0.33
C ILE A 268 12.58 -26.84 1.50
N ALA A 269 13.35 -27.04 2.58
CA ALA A 269 12.91 -27.81 3.76
C ALA A 269 13.06 -27.07 5.09
N ARG A 270 13.87 -26.01 5.13
CA ARG A 270 14.19 -25.21 6.31
C ARG A 270 14.26 -23.73 5.96
N ALA A 271 14.10 -22.88 6.97
CA ALA A 271 14.26 -21.44 6.86
C ALA A 271 14.87 -20.88 8.15
N TRP A 272 15.56 -19.75 8.05
CA TRP A 272 16.01 -18.99 9.23
C TRP A 272 14.82 -18.44 10.01
N LYS A 273 14.80 -18.70 11.32
CA LYS A 273 13.82 -18.19 12.27
C LYS A 273 14.53 -17.50 13.43
N TRP A 274 13.80 -16.63 14.11
CA TRP A 274 14.29 -15.98 15.33
C TRP A 274 13.36 -16.28 16.49
N SER A 275 13.96 -16.46 17.67
CA SER A 275 13.25 -16.46 18.95
C SER A 275 14.12 -15.77 19.99
N PRO A 276 13.53 -15.18 21.04
CA PRO A 276 14.30 -14.60 22.15
C PRO A 276 15.25 -15.61 22.80
N GLU A 277 14.82 -16.86 22.92
CA GLU A 277 15.57 -17.92 23.63
C GLU A 277 16.71 -18.51 22.80
N ARG A 278 16.48 -18.75 21.51
CA ARG A 278 17.43 -19.48 20.63
C ARG A 278 18.20 -18.56 19.70
N SER A 279 17.97 -17.25 19.78
CA SER A 279 18.43 -16.29 18.77
C SER A 279 18.02 -16.77 17.37
N TRP A 280 18.86 -16.58 16.35
CA TRP A 280 18.62 -17.11 15.01
C TRP A 280 18.91 -18.60 14.94
N TYR A 281 17.92 -19.38 14.48
CA TYR A 281 18.02 -20.83 14.34
C TYR A 281 17.38 -21.31 13.04
N LEU A 282 17.78 -22.50 12.59
CA LEU A 282 17.16 -23.16 11.43
C LEU A 282 15.89 -23.90 11.87
N GLY A 283 14.75 -23.47 11.35
CA GLY A 283 13.44 -24.03 11.64
C GLY A 283 12.73 -24.57 10.40
N LYS A 284 11.50 -25.04 10.59
CA LYS A 284 10.60 -25.35 9.47
C LYS A 284 10.16 -24.04 8.80
N PRO A 285 9.99 -23.99 7.46
CA PRO A 285 9.46 -22.82 6.77
C PRO A 285 8.11 -22.35 7.34
N LYS A 286 7.74 -21.09 7.09
CA LYS A 286 6.52 -20.42 7.62
C LYS A 286 5.25 -21.27 7.47
N SER A 287 5.21 -22.09 6.43
CA SER A 287 4.01 -22.75 5.95
C SER A 287 4.29 -24.21 5.56
N ARG A 288 3.30 -25.10 5.66
CA ARG A 288 3.48 -26.50 5.24
C ARG A 288 3.71 -26.57 3.73
N ARG A 289 3.02 -25.73 2.95
CA ARG A 289 3.19 -25.64 1.48
C ARG A 289 4.54 -25.04 1.06
N SER A 290 5.20 -24.29 1.93
CA SER A 290 6.54 -23.74 1.66
C SER A 290 7.60 -24.86 1.60
N ARG A 291 7.33 -26.02 2.22
CA ARG A 291 8.17 -27.21 2.08
C ARG A 291 7.94 -27.86 0.73
N ARG A 292 8.87 -27.65 -0.20
CA ARG A 292 8.71 -28.04 -1.61
C ARG A 292 10.02 -28.49 -2.23
N THR A 293 9.93 -29.27 -3.30
CA THR A 293 11.09 -29.67 -4.11
C THR A 293 10.91 -29.10 -5.50
N LEU A 294 11.79 -28.18 -5.87
CA LEU A 294 11.74 -27.43 -7.12
C LEU A 294 12.64 -28.09 -8.14
N ARG A 295 12.18 -28.24 -9.37
CA ARG A 295 13.08 -28.52 -10.50
C ARG A 295 13.83 -27.23 -10.83
N VAL A 296 15.13 -27.36 -11.03
CA VAL A 296 15.99 -26.31 -11.57
C VAL A 296 16.43 -26.70 -12.97
N ASP A 297 16.60 -25.70 -13.83
CA ASP A 297 17.08 -25.91 -15.19
C ASP A 297 18.57 -26.31 -15.20
N ARG A 298 19.06 -26.66 -16.37
CA ARG A 298 20.43 -27.14 -16.56
C ARG A 298 21.45 -26.05 -16.27
N VAL A 299 21.18 -24.79 -16.63
CA VAL A 299 22.13 -23.68 -16.48
C VAL A 299 22.32 -23.36 -15.00
N THR A 300 21.21 -23.21 -14.25
CA THR A 300 21.26 -23.03 -12.81
C THR A 300 21.99 -24.19 -12.13
N TRP A 301 21.70 -25.43 -12.51
CA TRP A 301 22.38 -26.60 -11.94
C TRP A 301 23.88 -26.63 -12.25
N SER A 302 24.28 -26.38 -13.51
CA SER A 302 25.69 -26.34 -13.91
C SER A 302 26.46 -25.29 -13.11
N ARG A 303 25.93 -24.08 -12.95
CA ARG A 303 26.54 -23.02 -12.14
C ARG A 303 26.73 -23.45 -10.67
N MET A 304 25.77 -24.17 -10.09
CA MET A 304 25.91 -24.75 -8.75
C MET A 304 27.04 -25.80 -8.67
N VAL A 305 27.19 -26.63 -9.71
CA VAL A 305 28.25 -27.64 -9.79
C VAL A 305 29.63 -27.00 -9.97
N ASP A 306 29.75 -26.00 -10.85
CA ASP A 306 31.00 -25.31 -11.15
C ASP A 306 31.57 -24.58 -9.92
N ARG A 307 30.69 -24.12 -9.02
CA ARG A 307 31.05 -23.60 -7.69
C ARG A 307 31.55 -24.66 -6.71
N GLY A 308 31.56 -25.94 -7.08
CA GLY A 308 31.96 -27.03 -6.19
C GLY A 308 30.94 -27.31 -5.08
N LEU A 309 29.70 -26.82 -5.19
CA LEU A 309 28.71 -26.94 -4.10
C LEU A 309 28.37 -28.39 -3.76
N LEU A 310 28.67 -29.34 -4.65
CA LEU A 310 28.46 -30.77 -4.39
C LEU A 310 29.52 -31.41 -3.49
N ALA A 311 30.67 -30.75 -3.31
CA ALA A 311 31.77 -31.20 -2.46
C ALA A 311 31.67 -30.71 -1.01
N LEU A 312 30.77 -29.75 -0.73
CA LEU A 312 30.50 -29.23 0.61
C LEU A 312 29.97 -30.32 1.55
N ASP A 313 30.13 -30.11 2.86
CA ASP A 313 29.55 -31.00 3.85
C ASP A 313 28.01 -30.95 3.82
N PRO A 314 27.29 -32.04 4.15
CA PRO A 314 25.83 -32.12 3.97
C PRO A 314 25.03 -30.97 4.60
N ASP A 315 25.47 -30.47 5.75
CA ASP A 315 24.79 -29.41 6.50
C ASP A 315 25.38 -28.02 6.30
N GLU A 316 26.48 -27.92 5.56
CA GLU A 316 27.15 -26.68 5.20
C GLU A 316 26.27 -25.80 4.31
N LEU A 317 26.18 -24.51 4.67
CA LEU A 317 25.36 -23.53 3.97
C LEU A 317 25.95 -23.21 2.59
N ILE A 318 25.08 -23.13 1.58
CA ILE A 318 25.48 -22.77 0.20
C ILE A 318 25.93 -21.31 0.09
N TYR A 319 25.33 -20.43 0.90
CA TYR A 319 25.69 -19.02 0.97
C TYR A 319 25.96 -18.67 2.42
N GLN A 320 27.14 -18.11 2.66
CA GLN A 320 27.60 -17.76 3.99
C GLN A 320 27.80 -16.25 4.13
N GLY A 321 27.63 -15.74 5.34
CA GLY A 321 28.08 -14.39 5.67
C GLY A 321 29.62 -14.32 5.66
N PRO A 322 30.21 -13.11 5.66
CA PRO A 322 31.67 -12.91 5.63
C PRO A 322 32.47 -13.64 6.71
N GLN A 323 31.82 -14.07 7.79
CA GLN A 323 32.42 -14.75 8.95
C GLN A 323 32.17 -16.28 8.95
N GLY A 324 31.74 -16.87 7.83
CA GLY A 324 31.58 -18.34 7.70
C GLY A 324 30.31 -18.92 8.35
N GLY A 325 29.22 -18.15 8.35
CA GLY A 325 27.97 -18.53 9.01
C GLY A 325 26.74 -18.01 8.29
N ARG A 326 25.65 -17.75 9.02
CA ARG A 326 24.42 -17.21 8.44
C ARG A 326 24.68 -15.90 7.67
N LEU A 327 24.31 -15.88 6.39
CA LEU A 327 24.20 -14.63 5.64
C LEU A 327 22.99 -13.84 6.13
N THR A 328 23.21 -12.61 6.62
CA THR A 328 22.14 -11.75 7.12
C THR A 328 21.49 -10.97 5.98
N TYR A 329 20.21 -10.59 6.14
CA TYR A 329 19.51 -9.78 5.14
C TYR A 329 20.18 -8.42 4.95
N SER A 330 20.61 -7.78 6.04
CA SER A 330 21.27 -6.47 5.98
C SER A 330 22.56 -6.52 5.18
N THR A 331 23.41 -7.53 5.40
CA THR A 331 24.64 -7.68 4.61
C THR A 331 24.35 -7.89 3.13
N PHE A 332 23.36 -8.71 2.80
CA PHE A 332 22.97 -8.90 1.40
C PHE A 332 22.30 -7.66 0.80
N TRP A 333 21.54 -6.90 1.60
CA TRP A 333 20.94 -5.64 1.18
C TRP A 333 22.01 -4.62 0.80
N ASP A 334 23.08 -4.50 1.59
CA ASP A 334 24.20 -3.62 1.26
C ASP A 334 24.86 -4.02 -0.08
N TRP A 335 25.05 -5.33 -0.31
CA TRP A 335 25.56 -5.85 -1.58
C TRP A 335 24.59 -5.63 -2.74
N TRP A 336 23.29 -5.79 -2.50
CA TRP A 336 22.24 -5.57 -3.48
C TRP A 336 22.21 -4.10 -3.94
N GLN A 337 22.30 -3.15 -3.00
CA GLN A 337 22.37 -1.73 -3.32
C GLN A 337 23.60 -1.38 -4.16
N ILE A 338 24.74 -2.05 -3.91
CA ILE A 338 25.92 -1.94 -4.77
C ILE A 338 25.60 -2.47 -6.16
N GLY A 339 25.09 -3.71 -6.29
CA GLY A 339 24.78 -4.32 -7.58
C GLY A 339 23.79 -3.53 -8.42
N VAL A 340 22.71 -3.01 -7.81
CA VAL A 340 21.73 -2.15 -8.48
C VAL A 340 22.37 -0.86 -8.96
N ARG A 341 23.16 -0.18 -8.12
CA ARG A 341 23.86 1.07 -8.48
C ARG A 341 24.83 0.87 -9.64
N GLU A 342 25.63 -0.20 -9.60
CA GLU A 342 26.59 -0.52 -10.66
C GLU A 342 25.88 -0.96 -11.96
N ALA A 343 24.78 -1.71 -11.87
CA ALA A 343 23.98 -2.10 -13.04
C ALA A 343 23.35 -0.87 -13.73
N LYS A 344 22.86 0.11 -12.97
CA LYS A 344 22.40 1.39 -13.51
C LYS A 344 23.52 2.15 -14.20
N ALA A 345 24.67 2.29 -13.54
CA ALA A 345 25.84 2.96 -14.09
C ALA A 345 26.33 2.31 -15.40
N ALA A 346 26.20 0.99 -15.53
CA ALA A 346 26.53 0.23 -16.73
C ALA A 346 25.43 0.23 -17.81
N GLY A 347 24.26 0.85 -17.56
CA GLY A 347 23.12 0.84 -18.49
C GLY A 347 22.42 -0.52 -18.60
N LEU A 348 22.65 -1.43 -17.66
CA LEU A 348 22.06 -2.77 -17.60
C LEU A 348 20.74 -2.81 -16.81
N LEU A 349 20.45 -1.75 -16.07
CA LEU A 349 19.20 -1.54 -15.35
C LEU A 349 18.70 -0.11 -15.63
N PRO A 350 17.42 0.10 -15.97
CA PRO A 350 16.88 1.44 -16.16
C PRO A 350 17.03 2.31 -14.90
N GLU A 351 17.36 3.59 -15.09
CA GLU A 351 17.66 4.51 -13.98
C GLU A 351 16.49 4.68 -12.99
N TRP A 352 15.26 4.59 -13.50
CA TRP A 352 14.04 4.77 -12.73
C TRP A 352 13.65 3.56 -11.88
N LYS A 353 14.18 2.36 -12.15
CA LYS A 353 13.88 1.13 -11.40
C LYS A 353 14.67 1.06 -10.10
N ASN A 354 14.03 0.74 -8.97
CA ASN A 354 14.65 0.54 -7.67
C ASN A 354 14.23 -0.81 -7.05
N PRO A 355 14.56 -1.93 -7.71
CA PRO A 355 14.05 -3.23 -7.30
C PRO A 355 14.64 -3.64 -5.96
N THR A 356 13.88 -4.42 -5.21
CA THR A 356 14.28 -5.10 -3.98
C THR A 356 14.68 -6.55 -4.28
N PRO A 357 15.43 -7.23 -3.37
CA PRO A 357 15.66 -8.66 -3.50
C PRO A 357 14.38 -9.48 -3.60
N HIS A 358 13.26 -9.02 -3.01
CA HIS A 358 12.00 -9.76 -3.05
C HIS A 358 11.38 -9.73 -4.46
N ASP A 359 11.64 -8.68 -5.24
CA ASP A 359 11.14 -8.54 -6.62
C ASP A 359 11.65 -9.60 -7.57
N LEU A 360 12.78 -10.25 -7.28
CA LEU A 360 13.21 -11.45 -8.02
C LEU A 360 12.16 -12.57 -7.97
N ARG A 361 11.42 -12.68 -6.87
CA ARG A 361 10.34 -13.66 -6.73
C ARG A 361 9.10 -13.23 -7.52
N HIS A 362 8.77 -11.93 -7.49
CA HIS A 362 7.68 -11.37 -8.30
C HIS A 362 7.95 -11.52 -9.79
N SER A 363 9.17 -11.21 -10.21
CA SER A 363 9.66 -11.35 -11.58
C SER A 363 9.58 -12.80 -12.08
N LEU A 364 9.94 -13.79 -11.25
CA LEU A 364 9.73 -15.21 -11.63
C LEU A 364 8.24 -15.53 -11.80
N ALA A 365 7.38 -15.03 -10.90
CA ALA A 365 5.95 -15.30 -10.97
C ALA A 365 5.34 -14.75 -12.26
N ALA A 366 5.63 -13.48 -12.58
CA ALA A 366 5.21 -12.83 -13.82
C ALA A 366 5.73 -13.58 -15.04
N ALA A 367 7.02 -13.89 -15.10
CA ALA A 367 7.61 -14.62 -16.23
C ALA A 367 6.95 -15.99 -16.47
N LEU A 368 6.56 -16.71 -15.42
CA LEU A 368 5.86 -17.98 -15.56
C LEU A 368 4.41 -17.81 -16.04
N LEU A 369 3.72 -16.76 -15.59
CA LEU A 369 2.35 -16.47 -16.02
C LEU A 369 2.30 -16.02 -17.47
N SER A 370 3.16 -15.09 -17.88
CA SER A 370 3.27 -14.66 -19.27
C SER A 370 3.73 -15.79 -20.21
N ALA A 371 4.41 -16.82 -19.68
CA ALA A 371 4.70 -18.06 -20.40
C ALA A 371 3.51 -19.06 -20.45
N GLY A 372 2.32 -18.66 -20.00
CA GLY A 372 1.10 -19.45 -20.05
C GLY A 372 0.95 -20.49 -18.93
N HIS A 373 1.77 -20.45 -17.87
CA HIS A 373 1.58 -21.37 -16.75
C HIS A 373 0.39 -20.95 -15.88
N SER A 374 -0.45 -21.91 -15.48
CA SER A 374 -1.58 -21.63 -14.57
C SER A 374 -1.16 -21.00 -13.24
N LEU A 375 -2.02 -20.15 -12.66
CA LEU A 375 -1.87 -19.63 -11.29
C LEU A 375 -1.61 -20.73 -10.26
N THR A 376 -2.26 -21.89 -10.42
CA THR A 376 -2.07 -23.03 -9.50
C THR A 376 -0.64 -23.58 -9.56
N TYR A 377 -0.04 -23.62 -10.76
CA TYR A 377 1.36 -24.02 -10.90
C TYR A 377 2.29 -23.00 -10.21
N VAL A 378 2.09 -21.71 -10.47
CA VAL A 378 2.88 -20.63 -9.86
C VAL A 378 2.74 -20.64 -8.34
N GLN A 379 1.52 -20.75 -7.81
CA GLN A 379 1.24 -20.89 -6.37
C GLN A 379 2.04 -22.04 -5.74
N ARG A 380 2.03 -23.23 -6.37
CA ARG A 380 2.76 -24.41 -5.88
C ARG A 380 4.27 -24.22 -5.94
N ARG A 381 4.79 -23.60 -7.01
CA ARG A 381 6.22 -23.31 -7.17
C ARG A 381 6.71 -22.31 -6.14
N LEU A 382 5.91 -21.29 -5.85
CA LEU A 382 6.23 -20.24 -4.89
C LEU A 382 5.96 -20.67 -3.44
N GLY A 383 5.11 -21.68 -3.22
CA GLY A 383 4.76 -22.19 -1.89
C GLY A 383 3.78 -21.29 -1.13
N HIS A 384 2.88 -20.60 -1.83
CA HIS A 384 1.79 -19.85 -1.21
C HIS A 384 0.76 -20.83 -0.60
N GLU A 385 0.29 -20.57 0.63
CA GLU A 385 -0.75 -21.39 1.25
C GLU A 385 -2.14 -21.09 0.68
N SER A 386 -2.44 -19.81 0.49
CA SER A 386 -3.66 -19.36 -0.17
C SER A 386 -3.43 -19.12 -1.65
N ILE A 387 -4.42 -19.48 -2.47
CA ILE A 387 -4.44 -19.10 -3.89
C ILE A 387 -4.78 -17.62 -4.04
N THR A 388 -5.57 -17.05 -3.11
CA THR A 388 -5.95 -15.63 -3.03
C THR A 388 -4.71 -14.75 -3.07
N THR A 389 -3.67 -15.05 -2.28
CA THR A 389 -2.38 -14.34 -2.33
C THR A 389 -1.71 -14.33 -3.72
N THR A 390 -1.95 -15.35 -4.55
CA THR A 390 -1.41 -15.43 -5.92
C THR A 390 -2.35 -14.74 -6.91
N SER A 391 -3.65 -14.86 -6.71
CA SER A 391 -4.70 -14.26 -7.54
C SER A 391 -4.76 -12.75 -7.37
N ASP A 392 -4.77 -12.24 -6.13
CA ASP A 392 -4.80 -10.80 -5.84
C ASP A 392 -3.54 -10.13 -6.39
N ARG A 393 -2.40 -10.81 -6.29
CA ARG A 393 -1.08 -10.27 -6.62
C ARG A 393 -0.70 -10.37 -8.09
N TYR A 394 -1.22 -11.37 -8.82
CA TYR A 394 -0.85 -11.59 -10.23
C TYR A 394 -2.03 -11.87 -11.15
N GLY A 395 -3.26 -11.82 -10.66
CA GLY A 395 -4.46 -12.06 -11.48
C GLY A 395 -4.59 -11.05 -12.61
N HIS A 396 -4.08 -9.83 -12.41
CA HIS A 396 -4.02 -8.80 -13.45
C HIS A 396 -3.08 -9.14 -14.62
N LEU A 397 -2.17 -10.12 -14.47
CA LEU A 397 -1.25 -10.60 -15.51
C LEU A 397 -1.83 -11.76 -16.35
N LEU A 398 -3.08 -12.15 -16.10
CA LEU A 398 -3.74 -13.24 -16.83
C LEU A 398 -4.36 -12.92 -18.19
N PRO A 399 -4.62 -11.67 -18.61
CA PRO A 399 -5.13 -11.41 -19.97
C PRO A 399 -4.27 -12.04 -21.07
N GLU A 400 -2.95 -12.10 -20.89
CA GLU A 400 -2.00 -12.76 -21.80
C GLU A 400 -2.14 -14.31 -21.84
N ALA A 401 -2.73 -14.90 -20.79
CA ALA A 401 -2.98 -16.35 -20.73
C ALA A 401 -4.27 -16.76 -21.45
N ASP A 402 -5.18 -15.82 -21.74
CA ASP A 402 -6.40 -16.09 -22.50
C ASP A 402 -6.08 -16.39 -23.96
N ASP A 403 -5.15 -15.65 -24.58
CA ASP A 403 -4.67 -15.91 -25.95
C ASP A 403 -4.07 -17.33 -26.08
N ALA A 404 -3.26 -17.75 -25.10
CA ALA A 404 -2.69 -19.10 -25.07
C ALA A 404 -3.75 -20.19 -24.81
N ALA A 405 -4.81 -19.86 -24.06
CA ALA A 405 -5.95 -20.74 -23.85
C ALA A 405 -6.79 -20.89 -25.13
N MET A 406 -7.03 -19.80 -25.86
CA MET A 406 -7.73 -19.82 -27.15
C MET A 406 -6.97 -20.62 -28.20
N ALA A 407 -5.65 -20.43 -28.31
CA ALA A 407 -4.81 -21.25 -29.19
C ALA A 407 -4.82 -22.75 -28.83
N THR A 408 -5.04 -23.08 -27.56
CA THR A 408 -5.19 -24.48 -27.09
C THR A 408 -6.58 -25.03 -27.42
N ILE A 409 -7.62 -24.19 -27.30
CA ILE A 409 -9.00 -24.53 -27.65
C ILE A 409 -9.13 -24.73 -29.17
N GLU A 410 -8.56 -23.85 -29.99
CA GLU A 410 -8.50 -24.00 -31.45
C GLU A 410 -7.86 -25.33 -31.86
N ARG A 411 -6.73 -25.67 -31.22
CA ARG A 411 -6.03 -26.94 -31.44
C ARG A 411 -6.85 -28.16 -30.98
N ALA A 412 -7.63 -28.02 -29.91
CA ALA A 412 -8.48 -29.07 -29.36
C ALA A 412 -9.80 -29.25 -30.14
N LEU A 413 -10.32 -28.18 -30.74
CA LEU A 413 -11.57 -28.18 -31.51
C LEU A 413 -11.38 -28.60 -32.98
N GLY A 414 -10.14 -28.90 -33.39
CA GLY A 414 -9.88 -29.50 -34.69
C GLY A 414 -10.13 -28.57 -35.88
N ALA A 415 -9.96 -27.26 -35.70
CA ALA A 415 -9.78 -26.36 -36.84
C ALA A 415 -8.48 -26.79 -37.55
N GLY A 416 -8.64 -27.46 -38.68
CA GLY A 416 -7.57 -28.20 -39.34
C GLY A 416 -6.49 -27.29 -39.91
N GLY A 417 -5.23 -27.64 -39.62
CA GLY A 417 -4.03 -27.28 -40.38
C GLY A 417 -3.64 -25.79 -40.38
N PRO A 418 -2.34 -25.46 -40.36
CA PRO A 418 -1.93 -24.12 -40.72
C PRO A 418 -2.27 -23.93 -42.21
N GLU A 419 -3.09 -22.94 -42.55
CA GLU A 419 -2.98 -22.33 -43.87
C GLU A 419 -1.56 -21.76 -43.94
N GLU A 420 -0.72 -22.33 -44.82
CA GLU A 420 0.62 -21.85 -45.10
C GLU A 420 0.54 -20.40 -45.59
N PHE A 421 0.97 -19.47 -44.73
CA PHE A 421 1.40 -18.15 -45.18
C PHE A 421 2.89 -18.26 -45.50
N ASP A 422 3.24 -17.98 -46.76
CA ASP A 422 4.59 -18.07 -47.31
C ASP A 422 5.66 -17.45 -46.37
N ASP A 423 6.69 -18.26 -46.08
CA ASP A 423 7.92 -17.88 -45.38
C ASP A 423 8.76 -16.93 -46.26
N GLU A 424 8.58 -15.62 -46.07
CA GLU A 424 9.64 -14.64 -46.33
C GLU A 424 10.32 -14.26 -44.99
N PRO A 425 11.64 -14.01 -44.99
CA PRO A 425 12.39 -13.73 -43.76
C PRO A 425 11.81 -12.50 -43.06
N VAL A 426 11.22 -12.71 -41.87
CA VAL A 426 10.57 -11.66 -41.09
C VAL A 426 11.61 -10.64 -40.62
N ALA A 427 11.75 -9.55 -41.38
CA ALA A 427 12.21 -8.28 -40.85
C ALA A 427 11.33 -7.92 -39.65
N ALA A 428 11.94 -7.36 -38.59
CA ALA A 428 11.30 -6.97 -37.32
C ALA A 428 9.82 -6.60 -37.52
N MET A 429 8.92 -7.37 -36.91
CA MET A 429 7.48 -7.19 -37.10
C MET A 429 7.12 -5.71 -36.91
N PRO A 430 6.47 -5.07 -37.90
CA PRO A 430 6.05 -3.69 -37.73
C PRO A 430 5.10 -3.64 -36.54
N SER A 431 5.45 -2.81 -35.55
CA SER A 431 4.62 -2.57 -34.37
C SER A 431 3.17 -2.30 -34.81
N ARG A 432 2.20 -2.99 -34.20
CA ARG A 432 0.77 -2.84 -34.53
C ARG A 432 0.42 -1.34 -34.67
N PRO A 433 -0.09 -0.89 -35.83
CA PRO A 433 -0.40 0.51 -36.03
C PRO A 433 -1.53 0.96 -35.10
N VAL A 434 -1.51 2.21 -34.69
CA VAL A 434 -2.59 2.83 -33.91
C VAL A 434 -3.43 3.66 -34.87
N HIS A 435 -4.73 3.36 -34.93
CA HIS A 435 -5.68 4.15 -35.71
C HIS A 435 -6.15 5.32 -34.86
N VAL A 436 -5.88 6.54 -35.31
CA VAL A 436 -6.00 7.75 -34.50
C VAL A 436 -7.16 8.58 -35.01
N VAL A 437 -8.04 9.01 -34.11
CA VAL A 437 -9.18 9.89 -34.40
C VAL A 437 -8.96 11.23 -33.71
N HIS A 438 -9.14 12.32 -34.48
CA HIS A 438 -9.05 13.68 -33.96
C HIS A 438 -10.45 14.22 -33.64
N CYS A 439 -10.75 14.34 -32.35
CA CYS A 439 -12.01 14.85 -31.82
C CYS A 439 -11.80 16.26 -31.25
N GLY A 440 -11.59 17.25 -32.12
CA GLY A 440 -11.26 18.62 -31.71
C GLY A 440 -9.84 18.70 -31.12
N PRO A 441 -9.66 19.12 -29.85
CA PRO A 441 -8.34 19.12 -29.19
C PRO A 441 -7.92 17.74 -28.65
N VAL A 442 -8.82 16.75 -28.65
CA VAL A 442 -8.57 15.42 -28.10
C VAL A 442 -8.19 14.46 -29.23
N VAL A 443 -7.17 13.65 -28.98
CA VAL A 443 -6.69 12.62 -29.89
C VAL A 443 -6.95 11.25 -29.26
N LEU A 444 -7.69 10.39 -29.94
CA LEU A 444 -8.04 9.05 -29.46
C LEU A 444 -7.37 7.98 -30.31
N GLY A 445 -6.78 6.97 -29.66
CA GLY A 445 -6.10 5.86 -30.33
C GLY A 445 -6.93 4.59 -30.26
N PHE A 446 -6.94 3.82 -31.34
CA PHE A 446 -7.64 2.55 -31.42
C PHE A 446 -6.76 1.48 -32.03
N TRP A 447 -6.92 0.26 -31.52
CA TRP A 447 -6.29 -0.92 -32.07
C TRP A 447 -6.95 -1.44 -33.34
N ASP A 448 -8.19 -1.02 -33.58
CA ASP A 448 -9.01 -1.42 -34.71
C ASP A 448 -9.47 -0.19 -35.50
N ARG A 449 -9.34 -0.26 -36.83
CA ARG A 449 -9.71 0.83 -37.74
C ARG A 449 -11.23 1.05 -37.79
N GLU A 450 -12.01 -0.01 -37.65
CA GLU A 450 -13.47 0.06 -37.61
C GLU A 450 -13.94 0.79 -36.36
N HIS A 451 -13.31 0.53 -35.20
CA HIS A 451 -13.61 1.28 -33.97
C HIS A 451 -13.28 2.76 -34.10
N ALA A 452 -12.10 3.09 -34.64
CA ALA A 452 -11.74 4.48 -34.96
C ALA A 452 -12.75 5.13 -35.91
N GLY A 453 -13.17 4.43 -36.96
CA GLY A 453 -14.16 4.91 -37.92
C GLY A 453 -15.51 5.17 -37.28
N ALA A 454 -16.02 4.22 -36.48
CA ALA A 454 -17.28 4.33 -35.79
C ALA A 454 -17.29 5.49 -34.77
N THR A 455 -16.21 5.66 -34.00
CA THR A 455 -16.05 6.82 -33.10
C THR A 455 -16.00 8.13 -33.87
N ALA A 456 -15.29 8.17 -34.99
CA ALA A 456 -15.20 9.38 -35.82
C ALA A 456 -16.57 9.79 -36.39
N THR A 457 -17.33 8.82 -36.91
CA THR A 457 -18.69 9.03 -37.43
C THR A 457 -19.65 9.46 -36.31
N GLY A 458 -19.61 8.79 -35.15
CA GLY A 458 -20.45 9.14 -34.00
C GLY A 458 -20.19 10.56 -33.49
N TRP A 459 -18.91 10.90 -33.29
CA TRP A 459 -18.51 12.24 -32.84
C TRP A 459 -18.89 13.33 -33.86
N SER A 460 -18.69 13.09 -35.16
CA SER A 460 -19.05 14.04 -36.21
C SER A 460 -20.55 14.30 -36.27
N ALA A 461 -21.37 13.26 -36.10
CA ALA A 461 -22.81 13.38 -36.06
C ALA A 461 -23.31 14.17 -34.83
N ASP A 462 -22.63 14.04 -33.68
CA ASP A 462 -23.04 14.68 -32.43
C ASP A 462 -22.60 16.16 -32.34
N VAL A 463 -21.37 16.47 -32.76
CA VAL A 463 -20.73 17.79 -32.48
C VAL A 463 -20.61 18.67 -33.73
N GLY A 464 -20.78 18.11 -34.94
CA GLY A 464 -20.86 18.87 -36.19
C GLY A 464 -19.55 19.52 -36.65
N GLY A 465 -18.39 19.00 -36.22
CA GLY A 465 -17.05 19.50 -36.59
C GLY A 465 -16.28 18.59 -37.57
N PRO A 466 -15.13 19.05 -38.11
CA PRO A 466 -14.26 18.21 -38.92
C PRO A 466 -13.64 17.12 -38.04
N VAL A 467 -13.94 15.86 -38.38
CA VAL A 467 -13.37 14.67 -37.75
C VAL A 467 -12.63 13.91 -38.83
N TRP A 468 -11.37 13.60 -38.59
CA TRP A 468 -10.61 12.74 -39.49
C TRP A 468 -9.86 11.69 -38.70
N ALA A 469 -9.69 10.54 -39.35
CA ALA A 469 -8.93 9.43 -38.83
C ALA A 469 -7.66 9.25 -39.65
N GLU A 470 -6.56 8.98 -38.97
CA GLU A 470 -5.28 8.65 -39.58
C GLU A 470 -4.69 7.40 -38.91
N THR A 471 -3.50 6.97 -39.33
CA THR A 471 -2.84 5.80 -38.77
C THR A 471 -1.41 6.15 -38.44
N TRP A 472 -1.04 5.95 -37.18
CA TRP A 472 0.29 6.21 -36.65
C TRP A 472 1.01 4.90 -36.36
N SER A 473 2.34 4.94 -36.37
CA SER A 473 3.12 3.87 -35.75
C SER A 473 2.92 3.90 -34.23
N LEU A 474 3.05 2.75 -33.59
CA LEU A 474 2.93 2.63 -32.14
C LEU A 474 3.99 3.47 -31.40
N GLU A 475 5.21 3.49 -31.94
CA GLU A 475 6.29 4.32 -31.43
C GLU A 475 5.95 5.82 -31.49
N TRP A 476 5.33 6.27 -32.59
CA TRP A 476 4.90 7.66 -32.73
C TRP A 476 3.77 8.00 -31.76
N TRP A 477 2.80 7.09 -31.56
CA TRP A 477 1.75 7.22 -30.57
C TRP A 477 2.30 7.37 -29.15
N GLN A 478 3.17 6.44 -28.73
CA GLN A 478 3.80 6.44 -27.40
C GLN A 478 4.58 7.72 -27.12
N ARG A 479 5.15 8.35 -28.16
CA ARG A 479 5.84 9.64 -28.03
C ARG A 479 4.90 10.85 -27.93
N LYS A 480 3.69 10.76 -28.49
CA LYS A 480 2.75 11.89 -28.59
C LYS A 480 1.70 11.91 -27.49
N VAL A 481 1.35 10.75 -26.92
CA VAL A 481 0.26 10.62 -25.95
C VAL A 481 0.81 10.15 -24.59
N PRO A 482 0.76 10.99 -23.54
CA PRO A 482 1.07 10.57 -22.17
C PRO A 482 0.19 9.38 -21.76
N GLY A 483 0.78 8.30 -21.23
CA GLY A 483 0.08 7.04 -20.94
C GLY A 483 0.30 5.94 -21.99
N GLY A 484 0.80 6.31 -23.18
CA GLY A 484 1.31 5.35 -24.17
C GLY A 484 0.29 4.31 -24.61
N MET A 485 0.62 3.02 -24.50
CA MET A 485 -0.25 1.92 -24.92
C MET A 485 -1.57 1.84 -24.14
N ASN A 486 -1.60 2.31 -22.90
CA ASN A 486 -2.79 2.27 -22.05
C ASN A 486 -3.89 3.22 -22.55
N GLU A 487 -3.53 4.21 -23.37
CA GLU A 487 -4.45 5.17 -23.97
C GLU A 487 -5.00 4.69 -25.33
N VAL A 488 -4.63 3.49 -25.77
CA VAL A 488 -5.14 2.89 -27.00
C VAL A 488 -6.33 2.00 -26.69
N ARG A 489 -7.50 2.39 -27.21
CA ARG A 489 -8.79 1.78 -26.90
C ARG A 489 -9.00 0.50 -27.70
N GLY A 490 -9.56 -0.50 -27.02
CA GLY A 490 -9.93 -1.79 -27.61
C GLY A 490 -11.30 -1.81 -28.29
N GLY A 491 -12.15 -0.81 -28.06
CA GLY A 491 -13.54 -0.78 -28.52
C GLY A 491 -14.04 0.65 -28.76
N VAL A 492 -15.21 0.75 -29.41
CA VAL A 492 -15.92 2.03 -29.55
C VAL A 492 -16.39 2.49 -28.15
N PRO A 493 -16.08 3.71 -27.71
CA PRO A 493 -16.45 4.17 -26.39
C PRO A 493 -17.96 4.29 -26.26
N GLU A 494 -18.50 3.91 -25.11
CA GLU A 494 -19.92 4.03 -24.84
C GLU A 494 -20.28 5.48 -24.54
N ARG A 495 -21.41 5.92 -25.10
CA ARG A 495 -22.02 7.20 -24.74
C ARG A 495 -22.84 7.00 -23.49
N VAL A 496 -22.75 7.94 -22.57
CA VAL A 496 -23.57 7.94 -21.36
C VAL A 496 -24.49 9.15 -21.33
N LEU A 497 -25.68 8.99 -20.73
CA LEU A 497 -26.61 10.09 -20.53
C LEU A 497 -26.25 10.80 -19.23
N LEU A 498 -25.72 12.01 -19.33
CA LEU A 498 -25.35 12.84 -18.19
C LEU A 498 -26.51 13.77 -17.83
N TRP A 499 -26.86 13.83 -16.54
CA TRP A 499 -27.82 14.78 -15.99
C TRP A 499 -27.08 16.00 -15.41
N GLU A 500 -27.62 17.20 -15.63
CA GLU A 500 -27.03 18.46 -15.18
C GLU A 500 -28.08 19.40 -14.59
N LEU A 501 -27.71 20.15 -13.55
CA LEU A 501 -28.51 21.19 -12.88
C LEU A 501 -27.65 22.43 -12.61
N GLY A 502 -28.22 23.62 -12.86
CA GLY A 502 -27.52 24.90 -12.74
C GLY A 502 -26.75 25.33 -14.01
N PRO A 503 -25.84 26.31 -13.90
CA PRO A 503 -25.48 26.98 -12.65
C PRO A 503 -26.56 27.96 -12.15
N ALA A 504 -26.96 27.85 -10.89
CA ALA A 504 -27.66 28.94 -10.19
C ALA A 504 -26.63 29.98 -9.76
N ARG A 505 -26.92 31.26 -9.99
CA ARG A 505 -26.00 32.38 -9.73
C ARG A 505 -26.53 33.22 -8.58
N TYR A 506 -25.69 33.55 -7.59
CA TYR A 506 -26.05 34.35 -6.42
C TYR A 506 -25.20 35.61 -6.33
N ALA A 507 -25.85 36.73 -6.03
CA ALA A 507 -25.20 37.97 -5.62
C ALA A 507 -24.50 37.82 -4.27
N ALA A 508 -23.68 38.80 -3.89
CA ALA A 508 -23.01 38.83 -2.59
C ALA A 508 -23.98 38.77 -1.39
N ASP A 509 -25.17 39.36 -1.51
CA ASP A 509 -26.19 39.34 -0.47
C ASP A 509 -27.00 38.04 -0.43
N GLY A 510 -26.70 37.07 -1.30
CA GLY A 510 -27.39 35.80 -1.43
C GLY A 510 -28.62 35.83 -2.33
N THR A 511 -28.94 36.98 -2.95
CA THR A 511 -30.03 37.07 -3.94
C THR A 511 -29.67 36.26 -5.19
N GLU A 512 -30.56 35.37 -5.62
CA GLU A 512 -30.36 34.59 -6.85
C GLU A 512 -30.60 35.48 -8.09
N LEU A 513 -29.60 35.57 -8.98
CA LEU A 513 -29.48 36.58 -10.03
C LEU A 513 -29.99 36.16 -11.42
N ASP A 514 -30.39 34.90 -11.63
CA ASP A 514 -30.80 34.44 -12.96
C ASP A 514 -31.71 33.20 -12.91
N ALA A 515 -32.83 33.28 -12.19
CA ALA A 515 -33.74 32.15 -11.95
C ALA A 515 -34.88 32.09 -12.98
N GLY A 516 -34.55 31.76 -14.24
CA GLY A 516 -35.55 31.08 -15.08
C GLY A 516 -35.85 29.69 -14.49
N PRO A 517 -37.09 29.17 -14.54
CA PRO A 517 -37.43 27.85 -13.96
C PRO A 517 -36.54 26.73 -14.51
N GLU A 518 -36.04 26.90 -15.74
CA GLU A 518 -35.15 25.98 -16.45
C GLU A 518 -33.80 25.71 -15.75
N VAL A 519 -33.32 26.62 -14.90
CA VAL A 519 -32.04 26.47 -14.16
C VAL A 519 -32.14 25.41 -13.06
N HIS A 520 -33.35 25.18 -12.54
CA HIS A 520 -33.65 24.22 -11.49
C HIS A 520 -34.26 22.92 -12.01
N GLU A 521 -34.47 22.81 -13.32
CA GLU A 521 -34.97 21.61 -13.95
C GLU A 521 -33.80 20.74 -14.45
N PRO A 522 -33.77 19.43 -14.13
CA PRO A 522 -32.70 18.56 -14.61
C PRO A 522 -32.71 18.47 -16.12
N ARG A 523 -31.58 18.82 -16.74
CA ARG A 523 -31.34 18.64 -18.17
C ARG A 523 -30.49 17.40 -18.38
N SER A 524 -30.63 16.78 -19.54
CA SER A 524 -29.80 15.62 -19.90
C SER A 524 -29.17 15.81 -21.26
N ARG A 525 -27.91 15.40 -21.39
CA ARG A 525 -27.22 15.32 -22.69
C ARG A 525 -26.42 14.03 -22.77
N TRP A 526 -26.31 13.48 -23.97
CA TRP A 526 -25.37 12.38 -24.21
C TRP A 526 -23.96 12.94 -24.27
N VAL A 527 -23.05 12.33 -23.52
CA VAL A 527 -21.64 12.71 -23.48
C VAL A 527 -20.75 11.52 -23.75
N TRP A 528 -19.61 11.78 -24.36
CA TRP A 528 -18.53 10.84 -24.49
C TRP A 528 -17.60 10.91 -23.27
N ASP A 529 -16.88 9.82 -22.98
CA ASP A 529 -16.04 9.71 -21.77
C ASP A 529 -14.82 10.65 -21.72
N TRP A 530 -14.45 11.26 -22.85
CA TRP A 530 -13.39 12.28 -22.96
C TRP A 530 -13.93 13.72 -22.97
N GLU A 531 -15.24 13.92 -22.93
CA GLU A 531 -15.81 15.26 -22.92
C GLU A 531 -15.70 15.95 -21.57
N ALA A 532 -15.54 17.27 -21.60
CA ALA A 532 -15.56 18.08 -20.39
C ALA A 532 -16.90 17.92 -19.65
N GLY A 533 -16.82 17.58 -18.36
CA GLY A 533 -17.97 17.31 -17.50
C GLY A 533 -18.38 15.84 -17.41
N TYR A 534 -17.72 14.92 -18.14
CA TYR A 534 -17.91 13.49 -17.91
C TYR A 534 -17.50 13.09 -16.49
N THR A 535 -18.21 12.10 -15.94
CA THR A 535 -17.96 11.47 -14.65
C THR A 535 -18.55 10.06 -14.64
N ASP A 536 -17.89 9.15 -13.92
CA ASP A 536 -18.38 7.82 -13.57
C ASP A 536 -19.15 7.80 -12.22
N GLU A 537 -19.14 8.92 -11.49
CA GLU A 537 -19.85 9.06 -10.22
C GLU A 537 -21.36 9.31 -10.43
N PRO A 538 -22.22 8.88 -9.48
CA PRO A 538 -23.65 9.16 -9.54
C PRO A 538 -23.98 10.66 -9.60
N ALA A 539 -23.20 11.50 -8.90
CA ALA A 539 -23.32 12.96 -8.92
C ALA A 539 -22.07 13.67 -8.36
N HIS A 540 -21.66 14.74 -9.03
CA HIS A 540 -20.76 15.78 -8.52
C HIS A 540 -21.50 17.08 -8.30
N GLN A 541 -20.95 17.91 -7.42
CA GLN A 541 -21.42 19.27 -7.18
C GLN A 541 -20.26 20.26 -7.16
N ARG A 542 -20.55 21.49 -7.53
CA ARG A 542 -19.63 22.61 -7.47
C ARG A 542 -20.34 23.84 -6.92
N ALA A 543 -19.72 24.47 -5.94
CA ALA A 543 -20.11 25.79 -5.43
C ALA A 543 -18.87 26.67 -5.31
N GLY A 544 -18.89 27.87 -5.89
CA GLY A 544 -17.72 28.76 -5.82
C GLY A 544 -17.90 30.10 -6.51
N TRP A 545 -16.98 31.03 -6.21
CA TRP A 545 -16.99 32.36 -6.79
C TRP A 545 -16.64 32.33 -8.28
N VAL A 546 -17.31 33.18 -9.05
CA VAL A 546 -16.94 33.45 -10.44
C VAL A 546 -15.79 34.45 -10.43
N ALA A 547 -14.67 34.08 -11.06
CA ALA A 547 -13.47 34.91 -11.06
C ALA A 547 -13.76 36.28 -11.71
N GLY A 548 -13.51 37.36 -10.97
CA GLY A 548 -13.70 38.73 -11.44
C GLY A 548 -15.13 39.27 -11.35
N GLU A 549 -16.09 38.48 -10.85
CA GLU A 549 -17.49 38.89 -10.69
C GLU A 549 -17.92 38.82 -9.21
N VAL A 550 -18.88 39.65 -8.82
CA VAL A 550 -19.55 39.60 -7.50
C VAL A 550 -20.66 38.54 -7.51
N VAL A 551 -20.33 37.36 -8.03
CA VAL A 551 -21.28 36.27 -8.27
C VAL A 551 -20.71 34.96 -7.74
N THR A 552 -21.57 34.15 -7.13
CA THR A 552 -21.25 32.79 -6.69
C THR A 552 -22.14 31.81 -7.44
N GLU A 553 -21.58 30.74 -7.97
CA GLU A 553 -22.30 29.74 -8.75
C GLU A 553 -22.46 28.43 -8.01
N ALA A 554 -23.59 27.76 -8.22
CA ALA A 554 -23.88 26.41 -7.77
C ALA A 554 -24.36 25.54 -8.94
N ALA A 555 -23.70 24.41 -9.18
CA ALA A 555 -24.06 23.45 -10.22
C ALA A 555 -23.85 22.01 -9.74
N ALA A 556 -24.54 21.06 -10.37
CA ALA A 556 -24.31 19.64 -10.16
C ALA A 556 -24.52 18.86 -11.46
N TRP A 557 -23.79 17.75 -11.63
CA TRP A 557 -23.91 16.87 -12.78
C TRP A 557 -23.52 15.44 -12.45
N GLY A 558 -24.00 14.45 -13.21
CA GLY A 558 -23.73 13.03 -12.95
C GLY A 558 -24.62 12.06 -13.71
N LEU A 559 -24.40 10.77 -13.52
CA LEU A 559 -25.11 9.71 -14.23
C LEU A 559 -26.49 9.39 -13.65
N ASP A 560 -26.74 9.72 -12.38
CA ASP A 560 -28.03 9.47 -11.71
C ASP A 560 -28.80 10.77 -11.46
N ARG A 561 -29.98 10.88 -12.09
CA ARG A 561 -30.84 12.06 -11.99
C ARG A 561 -31.20 12.45 -10.56
N GLY A 562 -31.48 11.47 -9.70
CA GLY A 562 -31.91 11.71 -8.31
C GLY A 562 -30.74 12.17 -7.44
N ALA A 563 -29.57 11.56 -7.61
CA ALA A 563 -28.33 11.95 -6.95
C ALA A 563 -27.90 13.36 -7.37
N VAL A 564 -28.03 13.71 -8.65
CA VAL A 564 -27.73 15.05 -9.16
C VAL A 564 -28.66 16.10 -8.56
N GLN A 565 -29.95 15.80 -8.41
CA GLN A 565 -30.90 16.67 -7.71
C GLN A 565 -30.52 16.89 -6.24
N ALA A 566 -30.13 15.82 -5.53
CA ALA A 566 -29.71 15.92 -4.15
C ALA A 566 -28.41 16.74 -4.00
N ALA A 567 -27.41 16.47 -4.84
CA ALA A 567 -26.13 17.15 -4.87
C ALA A 567 -26.28 18.65 -5.23
N TYR A 568 -27.16 18.97 -6.17
CA TYR A 568 -27.49 20.36 -6.50
C TYR A 568 -28.07 21.12 -5.30
N GLY A 569 -28.92 20.49 -4.50
CA GLY A 569 -29.45 21.08 -3.26
C GLY A 569 -28.33 21.44 -2.27
N VAL A 570 -27.34 20.57 -2.11
CA VAL A 570 -26.18 20.84 -1.25
C VAL A 570 -25.31 21.94 -1.85
N ALA A 571 -25.06 21.93 -3.16
CA ALA A 571 -24.28 22.95 -3.87
C ALA A 571 -24.85 24.36 -3.66
N ARG A 572 -26.18 24.51 -3.73
CA ARG A 572 -26.87 25.78 -3.48
C ARG A 572 -26.68 26.24 -2.02
N GLY A 573 -26.78 25.32 -1.07
CA GLY A 573 -26.52 25.60 0.34
C GLY A 573 -25.07 26.02 0.63
N ASP A 574 -24.11 25.41 -0.08
CA ASP A 574 -22.70 25.78 0.00
C ASP A 574 -22.45 27.16 -0.62
N ALA A 575 -23.04 27.45 -1.79
CA ALA A 575 -22.92 28.75 -2.45
C ALA A 575 -23.45 29.91 -1.60
N LEU A 576 -24.63 29.76 -0.99
CA LEU A 576 -25.19 30.76 -0.07
C LEU A 576 -24.31 31.00 1.17
N ARG A 577 -23.56 29.98 1.61
CA ARG A 577 -22.66 30.10 2.76
C ARG A 577 -21.43 30.93 2.46
N VAL A 578 -20.97 30.94 1.20
CA VAL A 578 -19.72 31.59 0.78
C VAL A 578 -19.93 32.84 -0.07
N CYS A 579 -21.17 33.15 -0.51
CA CYS A 579 -21.43 34.28 -1.41
C CYS A 579 -21.11 35.64 -0.78
N GLY A 580 -21.42 35.82 0.52
CA GLY A 580 -21.06 37.01 1.28
C GLY A 580 -19.57 37.14 1.60
N MET A 581 -18.78 36.10 1.31
CA MET A 581 -17.33 36.08 1.47
C MET A 581 -16.57 36.28 0.15
N ASN A 582 -17.27 36.63 -0.94
CA ASN A 582 -16.64 36.81 -2.23
C ASN A 582 -15.55 37.90 -2.15
N PRO A 583 -14.28 37.59 -2.46
CA PRO A 583 -13.16 38.50 -2.28
C PRO A 583 -13.28 39.78 -3.12
N VAL A 584 -14.06 39.77 -4.20
CA VAL A 584 -14.33 40.96 -5.02
C VAL A 584 -15.17 41.99 -4.24
N VAL A 585 -16.01 41.56 -3.29
CA VAL A 585 -16.76 42.43 -2.36
C VAL A 585 -15.85 43.17 -1.39
N SER A 586 -14.66 42.62 -1.12
CA SER A 586 -13.71 43.18 -0.15
C SER A 586 -12.81 44.28 -0.74
N VAL A 587 -12.86 44.48 -2.06
CA VAL A 587 -12.00 45.40 -2.82
C VAL A 587 -12.80 46.57 -3.43
N SER A 588 -14.13 46.47 -3.46
CA SER A 588 -15.09 47.53 -3.81
C SER A 588 -15.59 48.26 -2.58
#